data_AF-A0A9P5WXQ8-F1
#
_entry.id   AF-A0A9P5WXQ8-F1
#
_cell.length_a   1.000
_cell.length_b   1.000
_cell.length_c   1.000
_cell.angle_alpha   90.00
_cell.angle_beta   90.00
_cell.angle_gamma   90.00
#
_symmetry.space_group_name_H-M   'P 1'
#
loop_
_entity.id
_entity.type
_entity.pdbx_description
1 polymer ?
#
loop_
_entity_poly.entity_id
_entity_poly.type
_entity_poly.pdbx_seq_one_letter_code
_entity_poly.pdbx_strand_id
1 'polypeptide(L)'
;MEKEKRRDKQQARAIVECDVLVTRWRNGRAYGNAFRLHRTIGTLAWLYYVQSTGLTPRPVDQLLHYPIPRRQIDNFNAHEITVTNYTGEAREYIKRLITAMGATFTPSMTGRNTVLIAAYIHGIKAEKARAWSIPVVNHTWLEDCFIQWRHLTPATEKYIIFPEGVDFSKLLGERGVGVRGIELCDDEEAKE
;
A
#
# COMPACT_ATOMS: atom_id res chain seq x y z
N MET A 1 -11.50 26.87 -6.28
CA MET A 1 -12.43 26.48 -5.19
C MET A 1 -13.87 26.30 -5.63
N GLU A 2 -14.54 27.26 -6.27
CA GLU A 2 -15.98 27.13 -6.57
C GLU A 2 -16.31 26.07 -7.64
N LYS A 3 -15.50 25.97 -8.69
CA LYS A 3 -15.61 24.92 -9.73
C LYS A 3 -15.42 23.50 -9.17
N GLU A 4 -14.52 23.34 -8.21
CA GLU A 4 -14.20 22.06 -7.57
C GLU A 4 -15.34 21.59 -6.67
N LYS A 5 -15.90 22.48 -5.84
CA LYS A 5 -17.11 22.20 -5.04
C LYS A 5 -18.31 21.83 -5.91
N ARG A 6 -18.49 22.48 -7.07
CA ARG A 6 -19.57 22.14 -8.02
C ARG A 6 -19.36 20.75 -8.63
N ARG A 7 -18.13 20.41 -9.03
CA ARG A 7 -17.79 19.08 -9.58
C ARG A 7 -18.01 17.96 -8.55
N ASP A 8 -17.57 18.15 -7.31
CA ASP A 8 -17.77 17.19 -6.23
C ASP A 8 -19.25 16.93 -5.95
N LYS A 9 -20.08 17.98 -6.00
CA LYS A 9 -21.54 17.86 -5.81
C LYS A 9 -22.22 17.12 -6.98
N GLN A 10 -21.73 17.33 -8.20
CA GLN A 10 -22.22 16.62 -9.38
C GLN A 10 -21.82 15.14 -9.35
N GLN A 11 -20.56 14.84 -9.03
CA GLN A 11 -20.08 13.46 -8.87
C GLN A 11 -20.87 12.73 -7.77
N ALA A 12 -21.08 13.36 -6.62
CA ALA A 12 -21.85 12.79 -5.52
C ALA A 12 -23.30 12.43 -5.89
N ARG A 13 -23.92 13.15 -6.84
CA ARG A 13 -25.25 12.82 -7.37
C ARG A 13 -25.19 11.62 -8.32
N ALA A 14 -24.19 11.58 -9.19
CA ALA A 14 -23.99 10.48 -10.14
C ALA A 14 -23.70 9.14 -9.46
N ILE A 15 -23.07 9.14 -8.26
CA ILE A 15 -22.79 7.92 -7.48
C ILE A 15 -24.03 7.06 -7.24
N VAL A 16 -25.22 7.66 -7.10
CA VAL A 16 -26.46 6.92 -6.86
C VAL A 16 -26.74 5.93 -7.99
N GLU A 17 -26.47 6.34 -9.23
CA GLU A 17 -26.68 5.56 -10.45
C GLU A 17 -25.45 4.75 -10.88
N CYS A 18 -24.33 4.86 -10.17
CA CYS A 18 -23.09 4.15 -10.51
C CYS A 18 -22.94 2.85 -9.72
N ASP A 19 -22.52 1.77 -10.40
CA ASP A 19 -22.14 0.50 -9.75
C ASP A 19 -20.69 0.52 -9.25
N VAL A 20 -19.82 1.23 -9.99
CA VAL A 20 -18.37 1.26 -9.76
C VAL A 20 -17.87 2.70 -9.72
N LEU A 21 -17.15 3.05 -8.66
CA LEU A 21 -16.39 4.29 -8.54
C LEU A 21 -14.91 4.01 -8.73
N VAL A 22 -14.31 4.61 -9.76
CA VAL A 22 -12.86 4.61 -9.95
C VAL A 22 -12.28 5.92 -9.41
N THR A 23 -11.48 5.83 -8.35
CA THR A 23 -10.81 6.99 -7.74
C THR A 23 -9.40 6.63 -7.27
N ARG A 24 -8.52 7.64 -7.17
CA ARG A 24 -7.17 7.46 -6.65
C ARG A 24 -7.11 7.57 -5.12
N TRP A 25 -7.97 8.40 -4.55
CA TRP A 25 -7.89 8.83 -3.16
C TRP A 25 -9.19 8.49 -2.41
N ARG A 26 -9.07 8.12 -1.13
CA ARG A 26 -10.19 7.92 -0.18
C ARG A 26 -10.73 9.25 0.34
N ASN A 27 -11.03 10.19 -0.54
CA ASN A 27 -11.48 11.51 -0.10
C ASN A 27 -12.62 12.05 -0.97
N GLY A 28 -13.35 13.01 -0.39
CA GLY A 28 -14.41 13.73 -1.07
C GLY A 28 -15.78 13.04 -0.98
N ARG A 29 -16.81 13.80 -1.37
CA ARG A 29 -18.22 13.41 -1.23
C ARG A 29 -18.56 12.18 -2.07
N ALA A 30 -17.92 12.01 -3.21
CA ALA A 30 -18.13 10.86 -4.09
C ALA A 30 -17.68 9.55 -3.42
N TYR A 31 -16.48 9.54 -2.83
CA TYR A 31 -15.97 8.38 -2.09
C TYR A 31 -16.86 8.06 -0.89
N GLY A 32 -17.14 9.04 -0.03
CA GLY A 32 -17.97 8.83 1.17
C GLY A 32 -19.39 8.34 0.84
N ASN A 33 -20.01 8.85 -0.22
CA ASN A 33 -21.32 8.35 -0.67
C ASN A 33 -21.22 6.93 -1.24
N ALA A 34 -20.20 6.63 -2.06
CA ALA A 34 -20.00 5.31 -2.63
C ALA A 34 -19.76 4.25 -1.54
N PHE A 35 -19.00 4.62 -0.50
CA PHE A 35 -18.73 3.75 0.64
C PHE A 35 -20.00 3.45 1.43
N ARG A 36 -20.79 4.47 1.77
CA ARG A 36 -22.06 4.33 2.49
C ARG A 36 -23.12 3.54 1.72
N LEU A 37 -23.09 3.61 0.38
CA LEU A 37 -23.99 2.87 -0.51
C LEU A 37 -23.45 1.48 -0.89
N HIS A 38 -22.33 1.04 -0.29
CA HIS A 38 -21.66 -0.23 -0.58
C HIS A 38 -21.39 -0.44 -2.09
N ARG A 39 -21.04 0.64 -2.80
CA ARG A 39 -20.62 0.57 -4.21
C ARG A 39 -19.21 -0.01 -4.32
N THR A 40 -18.89 -0.57 -5.48
CA THR A 40 -17.53 -1.05 -5.75
C THR A 40 -16.62 0.15 -5.92
N ILE A 41 -15.59 0.28 -5.07
CA ILE A 41 -14.62 1.38 -5.15
C ILE A 41 -13.26 0.81 -5.51
N GLY A 42 -12.72 1.18 -6.66
CA GLY A 42 -11.42 0.71 -7.13
C GLY A 42 -10.53 1.84 -7.64
N THR A 43 -9.24 1.52 -7.84
CA THR A 43 -8.29 2.38 -8.54
C THR A 43 -8.27 2.06 -10.03
N LEU A 44 -7.54 2.89 -10.79
CA LEU A 44 -7.28 2.59 -12.19
C LEU A 44 -6.50 1.28 -12.39
N ALA A 45 -5.65 0.90 -11.41
CA ALA A 45 -4.93 -0.38 -11.45
C ALA A 45 -5.90 -1.57 -11.39
N TRP A 46 -6.92 -1.49 -10.53
CA TRP A 46 -7.99 -2.49 -10.48
C TRP A 46 -8.72 -2.57 -11.83
N LEU A 47 -9.07 -1.44 -12.43
CA LEU A 47 -9.79 -1.43 -13.70
C LEU A 47 -8.96 -2.09 -14.83
N TYR A 48 -7.65 -1.79 -14.89
CA TYR A 48 -6.75 -2.43 -15.85
C TYR A 48 -6.62 -3.94 -15.61
N TYR A 49 -6.56 -4.37 -14.34
CA TYR A 49 -6.54 -5.78 -13.99
C TYR A 49 -7.82 -6.50 -14.44
N VAL A 50 -8.99 -5.89 -14.22
CA VAL A 50 -10.28 -6.42 -14.69
C VAL A 50 -10.27 -6.55 -16.21
N GLN A 51 -9.79 -5.52 -16.91
CA GLN A 51 -9.71 -5.53 -18.38
C GLN A 51 -8.76 -6.63 -18.90
N SER A 52 -7.60 -6.83 -18.26
CA SER A 52 -6.60 -7.79 -18.74
C SER A 52 -6.94 -9.24 -18.40
N THR A 53 -7.59 -9.48 -17.25
CA THR A 53 -7.91 -10.85 -16.78
C THR A 53 -9.32 -11.29 -17.14
N GLY A 54 -10.23 -10.35 -17.42
CA GLY A 54 -11.66 -10.62 -17.56
C GLY A 54 -12.35 -10.99 -16.25
N LEU A 55 -11.63 -10.97 -15.13
CA LEU A 55 -12.17 -11.25 -13.80
C LEU A 55 -12.53 -9.94 -13.11
N THR A 56 -13.61 -9.96 -12.32
CA THR A 56 -14.03 -8.81 -11.50
C THR A 56 -13.80 -9.11 -10.01
N PRO A 57 -12.54 -9.21 -9.54
CA PRO A 57 -12.28 -9.41 -8.12
C PRO A 57 -12.69 -8.18 -7.33
N ARG A 58 -12.90 -8.30 -6.03
CA ARG A 58 -13.23 -7.14 -5.21
C ARG A 58 -11.97 -6.26 -5.11
N PRO A 59 -12.06 -4.93 -5.30
CA PRO A 59 -10.89 -4.05 -5.23
C PRO A 59 -10.17 -4.09 -3.88
N VAL A 60 -10.88 -4.44 -2.81
CA VAL A 60 -10.33 -4.56 -1.44
C VAL A 60 -9.41 -5.76 -1.26
N ASP A 61 -9.44 -6.73 -2.18
CA ASP A 61 -8.66 -7.98 -2.10
C ASP A 61 -7.19 -7.77 -2.52
N GLN A 62 -6.82 -6.60 -3.06
CA GLN A 62 -5.43 -6.24 -3.35
C GLN A 62 -5.11 -4.80 -2.94
N LEU A 63 -3.95 -4.59 -2.31
CA LEU A 63 -3.59 -3.28 -1.73
C LEU A 63 -3.67 -2.10 -2.71
N LEU A 64 -3.14 -2.26 -3.93
CA LEU A 64 -3.09 -1.18 -4.92
C LEU A 64 -4.38 -1.05 -5.75
N HIS A 65 -5.32 -1.98 -5.59
CA HIS A 65 -6.62 -1.96 -6.26
C HIS A 65 -7.64 -1.10 -5.53
N TYR A 66 -7.43 -0.84 -4.24
CA TYR A 66 -8.26 0.06 -3.46
C TYR A 66 -7.61 1.46 -3.36
N PRO A 67 -8.39 2.56 -3.38
CA PRO A 67 -7.85 3.90 -3.23
C PRO A 67 -7.07 4.06 -1.92
N ILE A 68 -6.09 4.97 -1.89
CA ILE A 68 -5.30 5.26 -0.70
C ILE A 68 -5.74 6.56 -0.03
N PRO A 69 -5.55 6.73 1.29
CA PRO A 69 -5.67 8.04 1.92
C PRO A 69 -4.76 9.07 1.26
N ARG A 70 -5.18 10.35 1.27
CA ARG A 70 -4.37 11.44 0.71
C ARG A 70 -3.22 11.83 1.63
N ARG A 71 -3.38 11.61 2.93
CA ARG A 71 -2.38 11.83 3.98
C ARG A 71 -1.34 10.71 3.94
N GLN A 72 -0.07 11.07 4.11
CA GLN A 72 1.00 10.09 4.30
C GLN A 72 0.94 9.51 5.71
N ILE A 73 1.63 8.39 5.93
CA ILE A 73 1.73 7.81 7.26
C ILE A 73 2.68 8.68 8.10
N ASP A 74 2.28 9.01 9.32
CA ASP A 74 3.08 9.81 10.24
C ASP A 74 4.45 9.16 10.48
N ASN A 75 5.51 9.97 10.43
CA ASN A 75 6.92 9.57 10.55
C ASN A 75 7.45 8.61 9.46
N PHE A 76 6.62 8.25 8.46
CA PHE A 76 7.07 7.33 7.41
C PHE A 76 8.03 8.00 6.41
N ASN A 77 7.98 9.33 6.30
CA ASN A 77 8.88 10.15 5.50
C ASN A 77 10.36 10.12 5.96
N ALA A 78 10.61 9.79 7.22
CA ALA A 78 11.95 9.63 7.75
C ALA A 78 12.65 8.36 7.23
N HIS A 79 11.91 7.44 6.62
CA HIS A 79 12.45 6.19 6.11
C HIS A 79 13.03 6.32 4.70
N GLU A 80 14.32 6.01 4.57
CA GLU A 80 14.94 5.60 3.31
C GLU A 80 14.96 4.07 3.22
N ILE A 81 14.18 3.51 2.29
CA ILE A 81 13.97 2.07 2.17
C ILE A 81 14.59 1.57 0.86
N THR A 82 15.39 0.50 0.95
CA THR A 82 15.89 -0.21 -0.22
C THR A 82 15.33 -1.63 -0.27
N VAL A 83 15.35 -2.22 -1.46
CA VAL A 83 14.79 -3.53 -1.73
C VAL A 83 15.88 -4.43 -2.33
N THR A 84 15.94 -5.67 -1.87
CA THR A 84 16.80 -6.73 -2.42
C THR A 84 15.98 -7.97 -2.72
N ASN A 85 16.41 -8.72 -3.73
CA ASN A 85 15.87 -10.04 -4.05
C ASN A 85 14.41 -10.04 -4.56
N TYR A 86 13.90 -8.89 -5.01
CA TYR A 86 12.66 -8.76 -5.78
C TYR A 86 12.97 -8.24 -7.19
N THR A 87 12.30 -8.80 -8.20
CA THR A 87 12.54 -8.50 -9.63
C THR A 87 11.24 -8.12 -10.35
N GLY A 88 11.35 -7.38 -11.45
CA GLY A 88 10.22 -7.04 -12.31
C GLY A 88 9.10 -6.31 -11.58
N GLU A 89 7.87 -6.80 -11.77
CA GLU A 89 6.64 -6.22 -11.20
C GLU A 89 6.63 -6.21 -9.68
N ALA A 90 7.20 -7.23 -9.03
CA ALA A 90 7.28 -7.31 -7.58
C ALA A 90 8.05 -6.14 -6.97
N ARG A 91 9.15 -5.73 -7.62
CA ARG A 91 9.94 -4.58 -7.18
C ARG A 91 9.18 -3.27 -7.36
N GLU A 92 8.47 -3.11 -8.47
CA GLU A 92 7.68 -1.90 -8.74
C GLU A 92 6.48 -1.80 -7.79
N TYR A 93 5.85 -2.93 -7.45
CA TYR A 93 4.80 -3.01 -6.42
C TYR A 93 5.29 -2.49 -5.07
N ILE A 94 6.41 -3.03 -4.57
CA ILE A 94 6.99 -2.60 -3.28
C ILE A 94 7.37 -1.11 -3.32
N LYS A 95 7.96 -0.64 -4.42
CA LYS A 95 8.30 0.78 -4.61
C LYS A 95 7.05 1.68 -4.57
N ARG A 96 5.93 1.24 -5.17
CA ARG A 96 4.65 1.97 -5.11
C ARG A 96 4.11 2.04 -3.69
N LEU A 97 4.20 0.96 -2.92
CA LEU A 97 3.80 0.96 -1.50
C LEU A 97 4.66 1.93 -0.67
N ILE A 98 5.98 1.87 -0.80
CA ILE A 98 6.93 2.77 -0.10
C ILE A 98 6.58 4.23 -0.38
N THR A 99 6.43 4.58 -1.65
CA THR A 99 6.18 5.97 -2.08
C THR A 99 4.78 6.45 -1.72
N ALA A 100 3.77 5.57 -1.77
CA ALA A 100 2.40 5.89 -1.37
C ALA A 100 2.29 6.24 0.12
N MET A 101 3.03 5.54 0.97
CA MET A 101 3.05 5.80 2.41
C MET A 101 3.90 7.01 2.81
N GLY A 102 4.72 7.54 1.89
CA GLY A 102 5.52 8.74 2.09
C GLY A 102 7.02 8.51 2.32
N ALA A 103 7.50 7.26 2.31
CA ALA A 103 8.91 6.94 2.43
C ALA A 103 9.67 7.12 1.09
N THR A 104 11.00 7.23 1.19
CA THR A 104 11.88 7.35 0.02
C THR A 104 12.42 5.99 -0.38
N PHE A 105 12.17 5.56 -1.62
CA PHE A 105 12.77 4.36 -2.18
C PHE A 105 14.15 4.64 -2.78
N THR A 106 15.17 3.87 -2.38
CA THR A 106 16.52 3.94 -2.96
C THR A 106 16.89 2.64 -3.70
N PRO A 107 17.31 2.70 -4.98
CA PRO A 107 17.76 1.51 -5.72
C PRO A 107 19.02 0.88 -5.14
N SER A 108 19.93 1.73 -4.64
CA SER A 108 21.21 1.37 -4.06
C SER A 108 21.16 1.57 -2.55
N MET A 109 21.81 0.66 -1.84
CA MET A 109 21.86 0.70 -0.38
C MET A 109 23.05 1.56 0.08
N THR A 110 22.78 2.49 0.98
CA THR A 110 23.75 3.37 1.63
C THR A 110 23.56 3.31 3.15
N GLY A 111 24.49 3.86 3.92
CA GLY A 111 24.35 3.94 5.39
C GLY A 111 23.24 4.87 5.88
N ARG A 112 22.57 5.63 4.98
CA ARG A 112 21.39 6.44 5.30
C ARG A 112 20.10 5.63 5.28
N ASN A 113 20.13 4.44 4.67
CA ASN A 113 18.96 3.58 4.63
C ASN A 113 18.57 3.15 6.04
N THR A 114 17.27 3.25 6.31
CA THR A 114 16.68 2.94 7.62
C THR A 114 16.18 1.51 7.68
N VAL A 115 15.78 0.92 6.54
CA VAL A 115 15.22 -0.43 6.45
C VAL A 115 15.62 -1.07 5.11
N LEU A 116 15.98 -2.35 5.14
CA LEU A 116 16.15 -3.19 3.95
C LEU A 116 14.98 -4.18 3.86
N ILE A 117 14.22 -4.11 2.78
CA ILE A 117 13.21 -5.14 2.44
C ILE A 117 13.86 -6.25 1.63
N ALA A 118 13.80 -7.48 2.11
CA ALA A 118 14.38 -8.65 1.47
C ALA A 118 13.33 -9.74 1.21
N ALA A 119 13.49 -10.50 0.12
CA ALA A 119 12.71 -11.73 -0.11
C ALA A 119 13.31 -12.93 0.62
N TYR A 120 14.65 -12.96 0.75
CA TYR A 120 15.40 -13.95 1.51
C TYR A 120 16.64 -13.29 2.10
N ILE A 121 17.15 -13.88 3.19
CA ILE A 121 18.17 -13.25 4.03
C ILE A 121 19.60 -13.35 3.48
N HIS A 122 19.80 -14.12 2.41
CA HIS A 122 21.08 -14.26 1.74
C HIS A 122 21.32 -13.15 0.72
N GLY A 123 22.58 -12.74 0.59
CA GLY A 123 23.04 -11.81 -0.46
C GLY A 123 23.81 -10.60 0.08
N ILE A 124 24.55 -9.96 -0.82
CA ILE A 124 25.50 -8.87 -0.50
C ILE A 124 24.82 -7.70 0.22
N LYS A 125 23.59 -7.34 -0.18
CA LYS A 125 22.84 -6.25 0.47
C LYS A 125 22.41 -6.63 1.89
N ALA A 126 22.00 -7.88 2.14
CA ALA A 126 21.58 -8.31 3.48
C ALA A 126 22.78 -8.35 4.44
N GLU A 127 23.93 -8.84 3.99
CA GLU A 127 25.18 -8.84 4.78
C GLU A 127 25.64 -7.41 5.12
N LYS A 128 25.63 -6.51 4.12
CA LYS A 128 25.95 -5.09 4.34
C LYS A 128 24.96 -4.40 5.29
N ALA A 129 23.68 -4.71 5.18
CA ALA A 129 22.66 -4.14 6.07
C ALA A 129 22.93 -4.54 7.52
N ARG A 130 23.24 -5.82 7.76
CA ARG A 130 23.64 -6.30 9.09
C ARG A 130 24.91 -5.61 9.58
N ALA A 131 25.93 -5.45 8.72
CA ALA A 131 27.16 -4.75 9.08
C ALA A 131 26.93 -3.27 9.45
N TRP A 132 25.93 -2.63 8.84
CA TRP A 132 25.53 -1.24 9.12
C TRP A 132 24.43 -1.14 10.20
N SER A 133 24.08 -2.24 10.86
CA SER A 133 22.98 -2.30 11.85
C SER A 133 21.62 -1.82 11.29
N ILE A 134 21.41 -1.99 9.98
CA ILE A 134 20.14 -1.71 9.32
C ILE A 134 19.25 -2.94 9.44
N PRO A 135 18.00 -2.81 9.94
CA PRO A 135 17.07 -3.92 10.04
C PRO A 135 16.74 -4.49 8.66
N VAL A 136 16.84 -5.82 8.55
CA VAL A 136 16.43 -6.59 7.38
C VAL A 136 15.07 -7.20 7.67
N VAL A 137 14.05 -6.79 6.91
CA VAL A 137 12.67 -7.26 7.09
C VAL A 137 12.09 -7.79 5.79
N ASN A 138 11.07 -8.65 5.87
CA ASN A 138 10.31 -9.11 4.72
C ASN A 138 9.27 -8.04 4.27
N HIS A 139 8.64 -8.25 3.10
CA HIS A 139 7.68 -7.29 2.55
C HIS A 139 6.38 -7.21 3.36
N THR A 140 6.06 -8.21 4.19
CA THR A 140 4.81 -8.24 4.95
C THR A 140 4.71 -7.11 5.98
N TRP A 141 5.86 -6.61 6.47
CA TRP A 141 5.91 -5.39 7.28
C TRP A 141 5.36 -4.17 6.53
N LEU A 142 5.75 -4.03 5.26
CA LEU A 142 5.33 -2.92 4.42
C LEU A 142 3.84 -3.03 4.08
N GLU A 143 3.36 -4.23 3.79
CA GLU A 143 1.94 -4.50 3.55
C GLU A 143 1.11 -4.23 4.81
N ASP A 144 1.57 -4.65 6.00
CA ASP A 144 0.86 -4.39 7.25
C ASP A 144 0.83 -2.89 7.59
N CYS A 145 1.95 -2.17 7.37
CA CYS A 145 1.97 -0.71 7.51
C CYS A 145 0.95 -0.05 6.58
N PHE A 146 0.82 -0.56 5.35
CA PHE A 146 -0.11 -0.03 4.35
C PHE A 146 -1.58 -0.37 4.68
N ILE A 147 -1.86 -1.60 5.13
CA ILE A 147 -3.22 -2.05 5.48
C ILE A 147 -3.75 -1.25 6.67
N GLN A 148 -2.92 -1.03 7.69
CA GLN A 148 -3.29 -0.27 8.89
C GLN A 148 -3.07 1.24 8.72
N TRP A 149 -2.49 1.66 7.59
CA TRP A 149 -2.03 3.03 7.32
C TRP A 149 -1.28 3.67 8.51
N ARG A 150 -0.39 2.88 9.12
CA ARG A 150 0.34 3.24 10.34
C ARG A 150 1.80 2.79 10.29
N HIS A 151 2.69 3.56 10.91
CA HIS A 151 4.07 3.14 11.09
C HIS A 151 4.16 2.04 12.16
N LEU A 152 4.38 0.80 11.73
CA LEU A 152 4.56 -0.35 12.60
C LEU A 152 6.03 -0.62 12.89
N THR A 153 6.32 -1.17 14.06
CA THR A 153 7.70 -1.50 14.45
C THR A 153 8.25 -2.67 13.61
N PRO A 154 9.38 -2.50 12.91
CA PRO A 154 9.98 -3.55 12.08
C PRO A 154 10.56 -4.71 12.90
N ALA A 155 10.87 -4.50 14.19
CA ALA A 155 11.47 -5.50 15.09
C ALA A 155 10.54 -6.63 15.55
N THR A 156 9.42 -6.86 14.86
CA THR A 156 8.51 -7.96 15.18
C THR A 156 9.01 -9.25 14.52
N GLU A 157 8.97 -10.37 15.23
CA GLU A 157 9.46 -11.69 14.75
C GLU A 157 8.93 -12.05 13.36
N LYS A 158 7.64 -11.85 13.09
CA LYS A 158 7.03 -12.14 11.77
C LYS A 158 7.64 -11.37 10.60
N TYR A 159 8.36 -10.28 10.84
CA TYR A 159 8.98 -9.46 9.81
C TYR A 159 10.47 -9.76 9.63
N ILE A 160 11.15 -10.21 10.69
CA ILE A 160 12.61 -10.43 10.70
C ILE A 160 12.99 -11.90 10.53
N ILE A 161 12.05 -12.83 10.77
CA ILE A 161 12.28 -14.26 10.59
C ILE A 161 11.97 -14.65 9.14
N PHE A 162 12.90 -15.36 8.51
CA PHE A 162 12.78 -15.94 7.17
C PHE A 162 12.83 -17.46 7.29
N PRO A 163 11.67 -18.16 7.32
CA PRO A 163 11.63 -19.61 7.42
C PRO A 163 12.26 -20.29 6.20
N GLU A 164 12.95 -21.42 6.42
CA GLU A 164 13.54 -22.20 5.33
C GLU A 164 12.47 -22.73 4.38
N GLY A 165 12.71 -22.61 3.06
CA GLY A 165 11.78 -23.06 2.02
C GLY A 165 10.65 -22.07 1.68
N VAL A 166 10.54 -20.93 2.37
CA VAL A 166 9.56 -19.88 2.06
C VAL A 166 10.17 -18.83 1.13
N ASP A 167 9.63 -18.73 -0.09
CA ASP A 167 9.96 -17.66 -1.03
C ASP A 167 8.95 -16.52 -0.91
N PHE A 168 9.33 -15.47 -0.18
CA PHE A 168 8.50 -14.27 -0.03
C PHE A 168 8.27 -13.52 -1.35
N SER A 169 9.03 -13.77 -2.41
CA SER A 169 8.71 -13.15 -3.71
C SER A 169 7.40 -13.67 -4.29
N LYS A 170 6.95 -14.88 -3.91
CA LYS A 170 5.71 -15.50 -4.42
C LYS A 170 4.48 -15.09 -3.62
N LEU A 171 4.66 -14.71 -2.35
CA LEU A 171 3.58 -14.29 -1.46
C LEU A 171 3.19 -12.82 -1.62
N LEU A 172 3.92 -12.07 -2.46
CA LEU A 172 3.74 -10.64 -2.62
C LEU A 172 2.41 -10.30 -3.29
N GLY A 173 1.65 -9.38 -2.72
CA GLY A 173 0.42 -8.89 -3.35
C GLY A 173 -0.77 -9.86 -3.30
N GLU A 174 -0.64 -10.98 -2.58
CA GLU A 174 -1.75 -11.88 -2.26
C GLU A 174 -2.68 -11.29 -1.18
N ARG A 175 -2.28 -10.19 -0.54
CA ARG A 175 -3.00 -9.56 0.56
C ARG A 175 -3.82 -8.36 0.10
N GLY A 176 -5.06 -8.33 0.58
CA GLY A 176 -5.97 -7.21 0.45
C GLY A 176 -5.95 -6.27 1.65
N VAL A 177 -6.49 -5.07 1.46
CA VAL A 177 -6.71 -4.11 2.56
C VAL A 177 -7.76 -4.67 3.53
N GLY A 178 -8.75 -5.41 3.00
CA GLY A 178 -9.89 -5.89 3.78
C GLY A 178 -10.79 -4.76 4.26
N VAL A 179 -12.06 -5.06 4.57
CA VAL A 179 -13.03 -4.04 5.01
C VAL A 179 -12.62 -3.41 6.35
N ARG A 180 -12.12 -4.23 7.29
CA ARG A 180 -11.63 -3.73 8.60
C ARG A 180 -10.43 -2.80 8.47
N GLY A 181 -9.52 -3.05 7.52
CA GLY A 181 -8.38 -2.16 7.28
C GLY A 181 -8.81 -0.79 6.77
N ILE A 182 -9.92 -0.73 6.02
CA ILE A 182 -10.51 0.52 5.55
C ILE A 182 -11.17 1.28 6.72
N GLU A 183 -12.03 0.60 7.49
CA GLU A 183 -12.73 1.20 8.64
C GLU A 183 -11.76 1.79 9.67
N LEU A 184 -10.69 1.07 10.02
CA LEU A 184 -9.68 1.56 10.97
C LEU A 184 -8.97 2.83 10.49
N CYS A 185 -8.70 2.94 9.19
CA CYS A 185 -8.06 4.14 8.62
C CYS A 185 -9.02 5.34 8.63
N ASP A 186 -10.27 5.11 8.25
CA ASP A 186 -11.26 6.16 8.06
C ASP A 186 -11.79 6.68 9.42
N ASP A 187 -11.86 5.83 10.47
CA ASP A 187 -12.23 6.22 11.83
C ASP A 187 -11.20 7.13 12.52
N GLU A 188 -9.90 6.94 12.22
CA GLU A 188 -8.85 7.85 12.69
C GLU A 188 -8.94 9.21 11.97
N GLU A 189 -9.27 9.22 10.68
CA GLU A 189 -9.46 10.45 9.90
C GLU A 189 -10.70 11.25 10.34
N ALA A 190 -11.75 10.60 10.85
CA ALA A 190 -12.95 11.27 11.36
C ALA A 190 -12.77 11.95 12.73
N LYS A 191 -11.67 11.67 13.43
CA LYS A 191 -11.35 12.25 14.76
C LYS A 191 -10.43 13.47 14.69
N GLU A 192 -9.89 13.77 13.52
CA GLU A 192 -9.00 14.90 13.23
C GLU A 192 -9.76 16.07 12.56
#